data_AF-A0A8S2AE87-F1
#
_entry.id   AF-A0A8S2AE87-F1
#
_cell.length_a   1.000
_cell.length_b   1.000
_cell.length_c   1.000
_cell.angle_alpha   90.00
_cell.angle_beta   90.00
_cell.angle_gamma   90.00
#
_symmetry.space_group_name_H-M   'P 1'
#
loop_
_entity.id
_entity.type
_entity.pdbx_description
1 polymer ?
#
loop_
_entity_poly.entity_id
_entity_poly.type
_entity_poly.pdbx_seq_one_letter_code
_entity_poly.pdbx_strand_id
1 'polypeptide(L)'
;MGRAKSMVSLLLVLFLEILVRAQIATTETTTEFIFQGFKGNQSDIQMDGDSTITSNGLLRLTDRNKDVVGTAFYHKPVRLLDSNSTNTTVRSFSTSFVFVIPSSSTSNGGFGFTFTLSPTPNRTDADPEQYMGLLNERNDGNSSNHVFAVEFDTVQGFKDGTNQIGNHIGLNFNSLSSDVQEPVAYYNNNDSQKEEFQLVSGEPIQVFLDYHGPTKTLNLTVYPTRLGYKPRIPLISREVPKLSDIVIVSGRKPTDSGTFFIADWVMELQASGEILSAIDPRLGSGYDEGEARLALAVGMLCCHQKPESRPPMRMVLRYLNRDEDVPVIEDNWGYSDSSRTDLGSKLVGYISSDRASSSHSHTSSSLTRISSTSFISGR
;
A
#
# COMPACT_ATOMS: atom_id res chain seq x y z
N MET A 1 27.30 50.80 -8.59
CA MET A 1 27.18 49.39 -9.04
C MET A 1 26.56 48.43 -8.02
N GLY A 2 26.08 48.87 -6.84
CA GLY A 2 25.50 47.99 -5.80
C GLY A 2 23.98 47.82 -5.82
N ARG A 3 23.21 48.82 -6.28
CA ARG A 3 21.73 48.77 -6.30
C ARG A 3 21.15 47.78 -7.32
N ALA A 4 21.78 47.64 -8.49
CA ALA A 4 21.32 46.72 -9.54
C ALA A 4 21.54 45.23 -9.17
N LYS A 5 22.63 44.90 -8.45
CA LYS A 5 22.90 43.54 -7.96
C LYS A 5 21.88 43.09 -6.90
N SER A 6 21.45 44.01 -6.05
CA SER A 6 20.43 43.76 -5.01
C SER A 6 19.04 43.48 -5.60
N MET A 7 18.64 44.19 -6.66
CA MET A 7 17.35 43.93 -7.32
C MET A 7 17.32 42.61 -8.10
N VAL A 8 18.42 42.24 -8.76
CA VAL A 8 18.54 40.94 -9.43
C VAL A 8 18.49 39.80 -8.41
N SER A 9 19.16 39.94 -7.26
CA SER A 9 19.10 38.95 -6.18
C SER A 9 17.71 38.81 -5.56
N LEU A 10 16.99 39.92 -5.37
CA LEU A 10 15.62 39.90 -4.84
C LEU A 10 14.63 39.26 -5.83
N LEU A 11 14.77 39.56 -7.12
CA LEU A 11 13.98 38.96 -8.20
C LEU A 11 14.28 37.47 -8.36
N LEU A 12 15.53 37.04 -8.18
CA LEU A 12 15.91 35.63 -8.21
C LEU A 12 15.31 34.86 -7.02
N VAL A 13 15.31 35.43 -5.81
CA VAL A 13 14.69 34.83 -4.61
C VAL A 13 13.18 34.75 -4.76
N LEU A 14 12.52 35.80 -5.25
CA LEU A 14 11.08 35.78 -5.55
C LEU A 14 10.74 34.78 -6.65
N PHE A 15 11.57 34.65 -7.68
CA PHE A 15 11.38 33.67 -8.75
C PHE A 15 11.59 32.24 -8.25
N LEU A 16 12.59 32.00 -7.38
CA LEU A 16 12.81 30.72 -6.71
C LEU A 16 11.66 30.37 -5.77
N GLU A 17 11.14 31.32 -4.98
CA GLU A 17 9.94 31.13 -4.15
C GLU A 17 8.70 30.79 -5.00
N ILE A 18 8.53 31.45 -6.16
CA ILE A 18 7.45 31.16 -7.09
C ILE A 18 7.65 29.78 -7.76
N LEU A 19 8.88 29.39 -8.10
CA LEU A 19 9.20 28.07 -8.65
C LEU A 19 8.96 26.96 -7.62
N VAL A 20 9.36 27.19 -6.36
CA VAL A 20 9.12 26.29 -5.22
C VAL A 20 7.62 26.17 -4.95
N ARG A 21 6.85 27.26 -5.00
CA ARG A 21 5.39 27.22 -4.87
C ARG A 21 4.69 26.58 -6.08
N ALA A 22 5.22 26.77 -7.28
CA ALA A 22 4.71 26.13 -8.51
C ALA A 22 4.99 24.61 -8.55
N GLN A 23 6.01 24.13 -7.81
CA GLN A 23 6.26 22.70 -7.58
C GLN A 23 5.36 22.08 -6.50
N ILE A 24 4.61 22.88 -5.72
CA ILE A 24 3.64 22.40 -4.72
C ILE A 24 2.22 22.23 -5.33
N ALA A 25 2.10 22.20 -6.65
CA ALA A 25 0.97 21.51 -7.27
C ALA A 25 1.26 20.00 -7.25
N THR A 26 1.18 19.38 -6.07
CA THR A 26 1.24 17.91 -5.97
C THR A 26 0.01 17.34 -6.67
N THR A 27 0.16 16.85 -7.90
CA THR A 27 -0.76 15.85 -8.44
C THR A 27 -0.76 14.68 -7.46
N GLU A 28 -1.84 14.51 -6.70
CA GLU A 28 -2.02 13.31 -5.87
C GLU A 28 -2.02 12.09 -6.79
N THR A 29 -0.94 11.31 -6.71
CA THR A 29 -0.80 10.07 -7.47
C THR A 29 -1.87 9.09 -7.01
N THR A 30 -2.90 8.92 -7.83
CA THR A 30 -3.95 7.91 -7.62
C THR A 30 -3.37 6.55 -8.03
N THR A 31 -3.54 5.53 -7.17
CA THR A 31 -3.15 4.15 -7.51
C THR A 31 -4.33 3.47 -8.21
N GLU A 32 -4.16 3.07 -9.46
CA GLU A 32 -5.18 2.36 -10.23
C GLU A 32 -4.56 1.12 -10.86
N PHE A 33 -5.28 0.01 -10.81
CA PHE A 33 -4.91 -1.23 -11.49
C PHE A 33 -6.15 -2.05 -11.82
N ILE A 34 -6.06 -2.79 -12.93
CA ILE A 34 -7.11 -3.66 -13.45
C ILE A 34 -6.50 -4.97 -13.89
N PHE A 35 -7.08 -6.07 -13.40
CA PHE A 35 -6.73 -7.41 -13.84
C PHE A 35 -7.89 -8.00 -14.64
N GLN A 36 -7.71 -8.13 -15.96
CA GLN A 36 -8.61 -8.86 -16.87
C GLN A 36 -8.16 -10.32 -16.97
N GLY A 37 -8.06 -10.97 -15.81
CA GLY A 37 -7.31 -12.20 -15.61
C GLY A 37 -5.89 -11.94 -15.09
N PHE A 38 -5.26 -13.01 -14.62
CA PHE A 38 -3.98 -12.97 -13.90
C PHE A 38 -2.83 -13.57 -14.71
N LYS A 39 -3.10 -14.17 -15.88
CA LYS A 39 -2.05 -14.67 -16.77
C LYS A 39 -1.19 -13.51 -17.27
N GLY A 40 0.13 -13.59 -17.05
CA GLY A 40 1.08 -12.53 -17.41
C GLY A 40 1.29 -11.49 -16.32
N ASN A 41 0.48 -11.50 -15.25
CA ASN A 41 0.55 -10.54 -14.14
C ASN A 41 1.22 -11.13 -12.89
N GLN A 42 1.98 -12.23 -13.04
CA GLN A 42 2.62 -12.92 -11.91
C GLN A 42 3.58 -12.01 -11.12
N SER A 43 4.21 -11.03 -11.75
CA SER A 43 5.10 -10.08 -11.08
C SER A 43 4.35 -9.01 -10.27
N ASP A 44 3.06 -8.76 -10.57
CA ASP A 44 2.24 -7.77 -9.87
C ASP A 44 1.46 -8.38 -8.70
N ILE A 45 1.41 -9.72 -8.59
CA ILE A 45 0.71 -10.45 -7.54
C ILE A 45 1.70 -11.29 -6.74
N GLN A 46 1.84 -10.97 -5.47
CA GLN A 46 2.56 -11.79 -4.50
C GLN A 46 1.62 -12.88 -4.00
N MET A 47 1.90 -14.12 -4.40
CA MET A 47 1.18 -15.32 -3.98
C MET A 47 1.96 -16.04 -2.88
N ASP A 48 1.26 -16.57 -1.89
CA ASP A 48 1.81 -17.44 -0.85
C ASP A 48 0.86 -18.62 -0.55
N GLY A 49 1.38 -19.64 0.11
CA GLY A 49 0.67 -20.89 0.40
C GLY A 49 0.24 -21.64 -0.86
N ASP A 50 -1.01 -22.11 -0.89
CA ASP A 50 -1.58 -22.91 -1.97
C ASP A 50 -2.09 -22.07 -3.17
N SER A 51 -1.89 -20.74 -3.11
CA SER A 51 -2.38 -19.85 -4.14
C SER A 51 -1.60 -20.01 -5.46
N THR A 52 -2.32 -19.98 -6.58
CA THR A 52 -1.73 -20.17 -7.91
C THR A 52 -2.52 -19.47 -9.00
N ILE A 53 -1.84 -19.14 -10.10
CA ILE A 53 -2.49 -18.69 -11.33
C ILE A 53 -2.61 -19.89 -12.26
N THR A 54 -3.86 -20.30 -12.48
CA THR A 54 -4.23 -21.40 -13.37
C THR A 54 -3.83 -21.12 -14.83
N SER A 55 -3.75 -22.17 -15.66
CA SER A 55 -3.34 -22.06 -17.07
C SER A 55 -4.27 -21.19 -17.94
N ASN A 56 -5.54 -21.09 -17.56
CA ASN A 56 -6.55 -20.21 -18.14
C ASN A 56 -6.55 -18.79 -17.52
N GLY A 57 -5.60 -18.48 -16.64
CA GLY A 57 -5.35 -17.12 -16.15
C GLY A 57 -6.20 -16.69 -14.98
N LEU A 58 -6.68 -17.63 -14.17
CA LEU A 58 -7.50 -17.35 -12.99
C LEU A 58 -6.66 -17.50 -11.73
N LEU A 59 -6.81 -16.57 -10.79
CA LEU A 59 -6.21 -16.68 -9.47
C LEU A 59 -7.05 -17.65 -8.65
N ARG A 60 -6.43 -18.75 -8.24
CA ARG A 60 -7.00 -19.72 -7.32
C ARG A 60 -6.28 -19.56 -5.98
N LEU A 61 -7.03 -19.30 -4.91
CA LEU A 61 -6.46 -19.15 -3.57
C LEU A 61 -6.20 -20.49 -2.89
N THR A 62 -7.10 -21.45 -3.05
CA THR A 62 -7.01 -22.78 -2.45
C THR A 62 -7.53 -23.84 -3.42
N ASP A 63 -7.05 -25.08 -3.26
CA ASP A 63 -7.62 -26.25 -3.91
C ASP A 63 -8.56 -27.06 -2.97
N ARG A 64 -8.85 -28.32 -3.31
CA ARG A 64 -9.77 -29.20 -2.54
C ARG A 64 -9.09 -29.96 -1.40
N ASN A 65 -7.79 -29.72 -1.17
CA ASN A 65 -7.11 -30.32 -0.04
C ASN A 65 -7.69 -29.75 1.26
N LYS A 66 -7.63 -30.55 2.31
CA LYS A 66 -8.07 -30.10 3.63
C LYS A 66 -7.02 -29.17 4.22
N ASP A 67 -7.49 -28.18 4.96
CA ASP A 67 -6.68 -27.34 5.84
C ASP A 67 -5.57 -26.58 5.11
N VAL A 68 -5.85 -26.17 3.86
CA VAL A 68 -4.95 -25.33 3.05
C VAL A 68 -5.27 -23.85 3.18
N VAL A 69 -4.20 -23.06 3.12
CA VAL A 69 -4.24 -21.60 3.04
C VAL A 69 -3.53 -21.17 1.78
N GLY A 70 -4.11 -20.21 1.06
CA GLY A 70 -3.36 -19.44 0.08
C GLY A 70 -3.80 -17.99 0.08
N THR A 71 -2.82 -17.10 -0.07
CA THR A 71 -3.02 -15.66 -0.05
C THR A 71 -2.46 -15.04 -1.32
N ALA A 72 -3.06 -13.94 -1.76
CA ALA A 72 -2.60 -13.21 -2.92
C ALA A 72 -2.73 -11.71 -2.68
N PHE A 73 -1.61 -11.01 -2.67
CA PHE A 73 -1.54 -9.57 -2.48
C PHE A 73 -1.09 -8.88 -3.76
N TYR A 74 -1.66 -7.70 -4.02
CA TYR A 74 -1.05 -6.79 -4.99
C TYR A 74 0.33 -6.38 -4.47
N HIS A 75 1.37 -6.66 -5.25
CA HIS A 75 2.74 -6.59 -4.78
C HIS A 75 3.22 -5.13 -4.54
N LYS A 76 2.58 -4.13 -5.16
CA LYS A 76 2.92 -2.72 -4.96
C LYS A 76 2.10 -2.14 -3.80
N PRO A 77 2.74 -1.54 -2.78
CA PRO A 77 2.03 -0.91 -1.67
C PRO A 77 1.05 0.18 -2.13
N VAL A 78 -0.16 0.18 -1.58
CA VAL A 78 -1.18 1.20 -1.85
C VAL A 78 -1.23 2.20 -0.71
N ARG A 79 -1.02 3.49 -1.02
CA ARG A 79 -1.03 4.55 -0.01
C ARG A 79 -2.45 4.97 0.37
N LEU A 80 -2.98 4.38 1.44
CA LEU A 80 -4.32 4.68 1.94
C LEU A 80 -4.40 5.84 2.94
N LEU A 81 -3.27 6.33 3.47
CA LEU A 81 -3.27 7.53 4.33
C LEU A 81 -2.99 8.79 3.56
N ASP A 82 -3.84 9.78 3.78
CA ASP A 82 -3.53 11.17 3.54
C ASP A 82 -3.20 11.87 4.85
N SER A 83 -2.07 12.58 4.86
CA SER A 83 -1.55 13.28 6.02
C SER A 83 -1.33 14.72 5.63
N ASN A 84 -2.27 15.58 5.99
CA ASN A 84 -2.05 17.02 5.96
C ASN A 84 -1.66 17.49 7.36
N SER A 85 -0.98 18.64 7.49
CA SER A 85 -0.16 19.07 8.64
C SER A 85 -0.79 19.02 10.05
N THR A 86 -2.08 18.70 10.19
CA THR A 86 -2.79 18.55 11.48
C THR A 86 -3.81 17.41 11.52
N ASN A 87 -4.05 16.67 10.43
CA ASN A 87 -5.10 15.64 10.39
C ASN A 87 -4.72 14.47 9.47
N THR A 88 -4.94 13.24 9.94
CA THR A 88 -4.71 12.03 9.16
C THR A 88 -6.05 11.44 8.77
N THR A 89 -6.29 11.28 7.47
CA THR A 89 -7.53 10.73 6.92
C THR A 89 -7.20 9.52 6.05
N VAL A 90 -8.07 8.51 6.09
CA VAL A 90 -7.99 7.41 5.13
C VAL A 90 -8.53 7.93 3.79
N ARG A 91 -7.77 7.76 2.71
CA ARG A 91 -8.19 8.11 1.36
C ARG A 91 -9.41 7.29 0.96
N SER A 92 -10.26 7.89 0.14
CA SER A 92 -11.33 7.13 -0.51
C SER A 92 -10.73 6.08 -1.44
N PHE A 93 -11.30 4.87 -1.43
CA PHE A 93 -10.95 3.82 -2.36
C PHE A 93 -12.20 3.10 -2.83
N SER A 94 -12.12 2.53 -4.02
CA SER A 94 -13.14 1.66 -4.59
C SER A 94 -12.45 0.39 -5.07
N THR A 95 -12.96 -0.78 -4.73
CA THR A 95 -12.54 -2.05 -5.32
C THR A 95 -13.73 -2.83 -5.86
N SER A 96 -13.54 -3.51 -6.98
CA SER A 96 -14.50 -4.49 -7.47
C SER A 96 -13.80 -5.78 -7.90
N PHE A 97 -14.46 -6.90 -7.67
CA PHE A 97 -13.96 -8.22 -8.04
C PHE A 97 -15.10 -9.20 -8.28
N VAL A 98 -14.81 -10.25 -9.03
CA VAL A 98 -15.73 -11.36 -9.28
C VAL A 98 -15.08 -12.62 -8.75
N PHE A 99 -15.81 -13.39 -7.94
CA PHE A 99 -15.33 -14.66 -7.41
C PHE A 99 -16.32 -15.81 -7.64
N VAL A 100 -15.84 -17.04 -7.52
CA VAL A 100 -16.67 -18.26 -7.53
C VAL A 100 -16.19 -19.17 -6.42
N ILE A 101 -17.13 -19.68 -5.62
CA ILE A 101 -16.89 -20.79 -4.70
C ILE A 101 -17.66 -22.00 -5.23
N PRO A 102 -16.98 -23.02 -5.78
CA PRO A 102 -17.63 -24.21 -6.30
C PRO A 102 -18.39 -24.96 -5.23
N SER A 103 -19.56 -25.50 -5.58
CA SER A 103 -20.29 -26.41 -4.70
C SER A 103 -19.46 -27.68 -4.44
N SER A 104 -19.42 -28.11 -3.17
CA SER A 104 -18.79 -29.36 -2.75
C SER A 104 -19.84 -30.46 -2.55
N SER A 105 -19.53 -31.67 -2.99
CA SER A 105 -20.35 -32.87 -2.73
C SER A 105 -20.05 -33.53 -1.38
N THR A 106 -19.08 -33.01 -0.60
CA THR A 106 -18.69 -33.55 0.71
C THR A 106 -19.17 -32.64 1.83
N SER A 107 -19.65 -33.24 2.93
CA SER A 107 -20.33 -32.58 4.05
C SER A 107 -19.50 -31.56 4.85
N ASN A 108 -18.19 -31.47 4.62
CA ASN A 108 -17.32 -30.50 5.24
C ASN A 108 -16.94 -29.48 4.16
N GLY A 109 -17.74 -28.43 4.01
CA GLY A 109 -17.42 -27.28 3.16
C GLY A 109 -16.20 -26.52 3.66
N GLY A 110 -15.67 -25.61 2.84
CA GLY A 110 -14.64 -24.66 3.28
C GLY A 110 -15.22 -23.59 4.22
N PHE A 111 -14.36 -22.75 4.78
CA PHE A 111 -14.73 -21.67 5.71
C PHE A 111 -15.03 -20.36 4.99
N GLY A 112 -14.52 -20.16 3.77
CA GLY A 112 -14.77 -18.96 2.99
C GLY A 112 -13.47 -18.35 2.46
N PHE A 113 -13.50 -17.06 2.14
CA PHE A 113 -12.29 -16.28 1.86
C PHE A 113 -12.48 -14.83 2.31
N THR A 114 -11.40 -14.06 2.31
CA THR A 114 -11.42 -12.64 2.66
C THR A 114 -10.86 -11.76 1.56
N PHE A 115 -11.41 -10.55 1.42
CA PHE A 115 -10.68 -9.41 0.86
C PHE A 115 -10.04 -8.67 2.03
N THR A 116 -8.74 -8.35 1.96
CA THR A 116 -8.03 -7.74 3.09
C THR A 116 -7.21 -6.50 2.71
N LEU A 117 -7.14 -5.57 3.65
CA LEU A 117 -6.14 -4.51 3.70
C LEU A 117 -5.18 -4.80 4.86
N SER A 118 -3.91 -4.97 4.55
CA SER A 118 -2.86 -5.25 5.54
C SER A 118 -1.53 -4.62 5.11
N PRO A 119 -0.70 -4.11 6.05
CA PRO A 119 0.67 -3.67 5.75
C PRO A 119 1.61 -4.82 5.41
N THR A 120 1.28 -6.04 5.83
CA THR A 120 2.17 -7.20 5.69
C THR A 120 1.51 -8.21 4.75
N PRO A 121 1.96 -8.29 3.48
CA PRO A 121 1.41 -9.25 2.52
C PRO A 121 1.80 -10.69 2.83
N ASN A 122 2.88 -10.90 3.61
CA ASN A 122 3.33 -12.21 4.03
C ASN A 122 2.79 -12.54 5.44
N ARG A 123 1.97 -13.59 5.56
CA ARG A 123 1.39 -14.06 6.82
C ARG A 123 1.64 -15.55 7.00
N THR A 124 2.91 -15.92 7.05
CA THR A 124 3.35 -17.33 7.22
C THR A 124 2.84 -17.98 8.50
N ASP A 125 2.43 -17.18 9.48
CA ASP A 125 1.88 -17.66 10.75
C ASP A 125 0.34 -17.75 10.73
N ALA A 126 -0.34 -17.44 9.63
CA ALA A 126 -1.79 -17.53 9.57
C ALA A 126 -2.27 -18.98 9.47
N ASP A 127 -3.25 -19.33 10.29
CA ASP A 127 -3.83 -20.66 10.35
C ASP A 127 -4.92 -20.85 9.26
N PRO A 128 -5.15 -22.11 8.82
CA PRO A 128 -6.27 -22.48 7.97
C PRO A 128 -7.62 -22.36 8.71
N GLU A 129 -8.65 -22.90 8.06
CA GLU A 129 -9.97 -23.07 8.63
C GLU A 129 -10.66 -21.72 8.98
N GLN A 130 -11.17 -21.62 10.20
CA GLN A 130 -11.85 -20.44 10.75
C GLN A 130 -10.98 -19.19 10.75
N TYR A 131 -9.65 -19.33 10.64
CA TYR A 131 -8.73 -18.19 10.62
C TYR A 131 -8.50 -17.59 9.22
N MET A 132 -9.07 -18.24 8.18
CA MET A 132 -9.15 -17.78 6.79
C MET A 132 -7.80 -17.33 6.17
N GLY A 133 -6.67 -17.87 6.65
CA GLY A 133 -5.35 -17.45 6.20
C GLY A 133 -4.99 -16.00 6.54
N LEU A 134 -5.68 -15.42 7.54
CA LEU A 134 -5.54 -14.04 7.95
C LEU A 134 -4.91 -13.91 9.35
N LEU A 135 -5.33 -14.75 10.28
CA LEU A 135 -4.96 -14.71 11.69
C LEU A 135 -4.56 -16.12 12.17
N ASN A 136 -4.25 -16.27 13.44
CA ASN A 136 -4.09 -17.54 14.13
C ASN A 136 -4.67 -17.44 15.54
N GLU A 137 -4.74 -18.56 16.25
CA GLU A 137 -5.27 -18.61 17.62
C GLU A 137 -4.56 -17.62 18.56
N ARG A 138 -3.27 -17.34 18.34
CA ARG A 138 -2.45 -16.50 19.22
C ARG A 138 -2.56 -15.01 18.92
N ASN A 139 -2.84 -14.64 17.68
CA ASN A 139 -2.87 -13.24 17.24
C ASN A 139 -4.30 -12.72 16.99
N ASP A 140 -5.33 -13.56 17.08
CA ASP A 140 -6.72 -13.12 17.01
C ASP A 140 -7.03 -12.03 18.05
N GLY A 141 -7.55 -10.88 17.57
CA GLY A 141 -7.83 -9.71 18.39
C GLY A 141 -6.63 -8.83 18.71
N ASN A 142 -5.42 -9.18 18.26
CA ASN A 142 -4.23 -8.37 18.50
C ASN A 142 -4.26 -7.08 17.68
N SER A 143 -4.31 -5.93 18.35
CA SER A 143 -4.34 -4.61 17.71
C SER A 143 -3.12 -4.30 16.84
N SER A 144 -2.00 -5.02 17.05
CA SER A 144 -0.76 -4.89 16.26
C SER A 144 -0.82 -5.60 14.90
N ASN A 145 -1.90 -6.34 14.60
CA ASN A 145 -2.07 -6.99 13.30
C ASN A 145 -2.23 -5.97 12.17
N HIS A 146 -2.93 -4.86 12.45
CA HIS A 146 -3.33 -3.84 11.48
C HIS A 146 -3.97 -4.42 10.23
N VAL A 147 -4.94 -5.31 10.44
CA VAL A 147 -5.68 -5.99 9.38
C VAL A 147 -7.13 -5.56 9.40
N PHE A 148 -7.62 -5.15 8.23
CA PHE A 148 -9.04 -5.08 7.92
C PHE A 148 -9.39 -6.19 6.93
N ALA A 149 -10.53 -6.85 7.11
CA ALA A 149 -11.03 -7.80 6.13
C ALA A 149 -12.54 -7.69 5.91
N VAL A 150 -12.95 -7.96 4.67
CA VAL A 150 -14.32 -8.33 4.33
C VAL A 150 -14.34 -9.84 4.16
N GLU A 151 -15.03 -10.51 5.08
CA GLU A 151 -15.18 -11.96 5.13
C GLU A 151 -16.38 -12.41 4.31
N PHE A 152 -16.20 -13.47 3.53
CA PHE A 152 -17.25 -14.18 2.82
C PHE A 152 -17.33 -15.61 3.38
N ASP A 153 -17.98 -15.74 4.54
CA ASP A 153 -18.04 -16.99 5.29
C ASP A 153 -19.14 -17.91 4.73
N THR A 154 -18.76 -19.15 4.44
CA THR A 154 -19.64 -20.19 3.89
C THR A 154 -20.24 -21.11 4.95
N VAL A 155 -19.79 -21.01 6.20
CA VAL A 155 -20.19 -21.82 7.35
C VAL A 155 -21.16 -21.07 8.24
N GLN A 156 -22.05 -21.83 8.88
CA GLN A 156 -23.11 -21.29 9.71
C GLN A 156 -22.59 -20.73 11.04
N GLY A 157 -22.29 -19.43 11.03
CA GLY A 157 -21.91 -18.65 12.22
C GLY A 157 -22.95 -17.62 12.68
N PHE A 158 -23.95 -17.28 11.86
CA PHE A 158 -24.93 -16.22 12.20
C PHE A 158 -25.99 -16.73 13.19
N LYS A 159 -25.88 -16.28 14.45
CA LYS A 159 -26.60 -16.84 15.61
C LYS A 159 -28.05 -16.36 15.80
N ASP A 160 -28.56 -15.48 14.94
CA ASP A 160 -29.92 -14.92 15.12
C ASP A 160 -31.04 -15.88 14.68
N GLY A 161 -30.70 -17.09 14.18
CA GLY A 161 -31.67 -18.13 13.81
C GLY A 161 -32.57 -17.79 12.61
N THR A 162 -32.43 -16.60 12.03
CA THR A 162 -33.19 -16.10 10.87
C THR A 162 -32.52 -16.40 9.53
N ASN A 163 -31.21 -16.67 9.52
CA ASN A 163 -30.46 -17.02 8.32
C ASN A 163 -30.76 -18.48 7.92
N GLN A 164 -31.50 -18.64 6.83
CA GLN A 164 -31.93 -19.96 6.33
C GLN A 164 -30.83 -20.66 5.50
N ILE A 165 -29.86 -19.90 5.01
CA ILE A 165 -28.85 -20.34 4.03
C ILE A 165 -27.50 -20.62 4.70
N GLY A 166 -27.20 -19.95 5.82
CA GLY A 166 -26.08 -20.23 6.72
C GLY A 166 -24.80 -19.43 6.44
N ASN A 167 -24.60 -18.96 5.22
CA ASN A 167 -23.46 -18.12 4.83
C ASN A 167 -23.69 -16.64 5.22
N HIS A 168 -22.60 -15.90 5.46
CA HIS A 168 -22.67 -14.49 5.85
C HIS A 168 -21.49 -13.68 5.32
N ILE A 169 -21.60 -12.36 5.42
CA ILE A 169 -20.51 -11.42 5.15
C ILE A 169 -20.17 -10.65 6.41
N GLY A 170 -18.87 -10.60 6.70
CA GLY A 170 -18.28 -9.99 7.87
C GLY A 170 -17.45 -8.76 7.55
N LEU A 171 -17.41 -7.77 8.45
CA LEU A 171 -16.32 -6.79 8.51
C LEU A 171 -15.49 -7.05 9.76
N ASN A 172 -14.24 -7.45 9.55
CA ASN A 172 -13.32 -7.87 10.59
C ASN A 172 -12.22 -6.81 10.79
N PHE A 173 -11.87 -6.54 12.05
CA PHE A 173 -10.82 -5.59 12.44
C PHE A 173 -9.88 -6.26 13.43
N ASN A 174 -8.70 -6.69 12.96
CA ASN A 174 -7.70 -7.43 13.74
C ASN A 174 -8.16 -8.74 14.40
N SER A 175 -9.42 -9.14 14.23
CA SER A 175 -10.03 -10.31 14.87
C SER A 175 -10.95 -11.05 13.92
N LEU A 176 -11.11 -12.36 14.13
CA LEU A 176 -12.14 -13.15 13.47
C LEU A 176 -13.56 -12.73 13.87
N SER A 177 -13.74 -12.17 15.06
CA SER A 177 -15.05 -11.67 15.45
C SER A 177 -15.41 -10.46 14.60
N SER A 178 -16.35 -10.65 13.67
CA SER A 178 -16.93 -9.60 12.85
C SER A 178 -17.55 -8.50 13.72
N ASP A 179 -17.15 -7.25 13.53
CA ASP A 179 -17.83 -6.07 14.10
C ASP A 179 -19.23 -5.90 13.48
N VAL A 180 -19.37 -6.41 12.27
CA VAL A 180 -20.50 -6.24 11.38
C VAL A 180 -20.72 -7.56 10.66
N GLN A 181 -21.93 -8.08 10.74
CA GLN A 181 -22.28 -9.33 10.09
C GLN A 181 -23.65 -9.21 9.43
N GLU A 182 -23.76 -9.62 8.16
CA GLU A 182 -25.03 -9.65 7.43
C GLU A 182 -25.17 -10.99 6.68
N PRO A 183 -26.37 -11.60 6.63
CA PRO A 183 -26.64 -12.70 5.72
C PRO A 183 -26.34 -12.29 4.27
N VAL A 184 -25.77 -13.21 3.49
CA VAL A 184 -25.40 -12.96 2.09
C VAL A 184 -26.66 -12.78 1.25
N ALA A 185 -26.88 -11.56 0.79
CA ALA A 185 -28.06 -11.20 0.01
C ALA A 185 -27.85 -9.93 -0.82
N TYR A 186 -28.80 -9.64 -1.70
CA TYR A 186 -28.90 -8.37 -2.42
C TYR A 186 -30.30 -7.79 -2.35
N TYR A 187 -30.43 -6.47 -2.53
CA TYR A 187 -31.72 -5.82 -2.73
C TYR A 187 -32.17 -5.95 -4.19
N ASN A 188 -33.38 -6.43 -4.42
CA ASN A 188 -33.93 -6.57 -5.77
C ASN A 188 -34.36 -5.22 -6.37
N ASN A 189 -34.81 -5.21 -7.63
CA ASN A 189 -35.16 -3.99 -8.37
C ASN A 189 -36.20 -3.08 -7.71
N ASN A 190 -37.00 -3.64 -6.81
CA ASN A 190 -38.04 -2.89 -6.10
C ASN A 190 -37.52 -2.30 -4.77
N ASP A 191 -36.22 -2.45 -4.49
CA ASP A 191 -35.48 -1.86 -3.36
C ASP A 191 -36.10 -2.15 -1.97
N SER A 192 -37.00 -3.13 -1.89
CA SER A 192 -37.86 -3.41 -0.72
C SER A 192 -37.71 -4.83 -0.19
N GLN A 193 -37.13 -5.74 -0.95
CA GLN A 193 -36.89 -7.12 -0.53
C GLN A 193 -35.42 -7.49 -0.70
N LYS A 194 -34.88 -8.09 0.36
CA LYS A 194 -33.54 -8.67 0.44
C LYS A 194 -33.66 -10.13 -0.01
N GLU A 195 -32.96 -10.50 -1.08
CA GLU A 195 -32.93 -11.86 -1.64
C GLU A 195 -31.61 -12.53 -1.26
N GLU A 196 -31.69 -13.55 -0.40
CA GLU A 196 -30.53 -14.33 0.03
C GLU A 196 -30.05 -15.30 -1.05
N PHE A 197 -28.74 -15.58 -1.09
CA PHE A 197 -28.18 -16.56 -2.03
C PHE A 197 -26.96 -17.28 -1.47
N GLN A 198 -26.69 -18.47 -2.01
CA GLN A 198 -25.57 -19.32 -1.60
C GLN A 198 -24.24 -18.84 -2.21
N LEU A 199 -23.25 -18.59 -1.34
CA LEU A 199 -21.86 -18.34 -1.75
C LEU A 199 -21.26 -19.57 -2.48
N VAL A 200 -21.54 -20.77 -1.97
CA VAL A 200 -21.09 -22.07 -2.53
C VAL A 200 -21.92 -22.55 -3.74
N SER A 201 -22.48 -21.63 -4.51
CA SER A 201 -23.35 -21.94 -5.66
C SER A 201 -22.59 -22.41 -6.91
N GLY A 202 -21.27 -22.16 -6.98
CA GLY A 202 -20.49 -22.33 -8.20
C GLY A 202 -20.76 -21.27 -9.27
N GLU A 203 -21.64 -20.31 -9.00
CA GLU A 203 -21.91 -19.20 -9.90
C GLU A 203 -20.96 -18.01 -9.64
N PRO A 204 -20.65 -17.19 -10.66
CA PRO A 204 -19.86 -15.99 -10.45
C PRO A 204 -20.63 -14.95 -9.65
N ILE A 205 -20.02 -14.47 -8.58
CA ILE A 205 -20.53 -13.46 -7.64
C ILE A 205 -19.68 -12.21 -7.79
N GLN A 206 -20.33 -11.06 -7.96
CA GLN A 206 -19.67 -9.77 -8.10
C GLN A 206 -19.76 -8.97 -6.80
N VAL A 207 -18.64 -8.34 -6.44
CA VAL A 207 -18.50 -7.49 -5.27
C VAL A 207 -18.06 -6.09 -5.70
N PHE A 208 -18.66 -5.08 -5.07
CA PHE A 208 -18.17 -3.71 -5.05
C PHE A 208 -18.00 -3.28 -3.60
N LEU A 209 -16.83 -2.74 -3.28
CA LEU A 209 -16.51 -2.19 -1.98
C LEU A 209 -16.01 -0.75 -2.18
N ASP A 210 -16.80 0.20 -1.73
CA ASP A 210 -16.53 1.63 -1.84
C ASP A 210 -16.36 2.21 -0.44
N TYR A 211 -15.22 2.82 -0.16
CA TYR A 211 -14.97 3.56 1.08
C TYR A 211 -14.82 5.05 0.78
N HIS A 212 -15.67 5.86 1.42
CA HIS A 212 -15.60 7.30 1.35
C HIS A 212 -14.83 7.85 2.54
N GLY A 213 -13.59 8.29 2.30
CA GLY A 213 -12.67 8.78 3.34
C GLY A 213 -13.23 9.90 4.23
N PRO A 214 -13.75 11.00 3.65
CA PRO A 214 -14.26 12.14 4.42
C PRO A 214 -15.38 11.79 5.41
N THR A 215 -16.33 10.95 5.01
CA THR A 215 -17.44 10.52 5.88
C THR A 215 -17.17 9.19 6.58
N LYS A 216 -16.03 8.57 6.32
CA LYS A 216 -15.64 7.24 6.81
C LYS A 216 -16.68 6.16 6.49
N THR A 217 -17.45 6.34 5.42
CA THR A 217 -18.57 5.44 5.08
C THR A 217 -18.08 4.32 4.18
N LEU A 218 -18.38 3.08 4.55
CA LEU A 218 -18.12 1.88 3.75
C LEU A 218 -19.44 1.37 3.16
N ASN A 219 -19.46 1.21 1.84
CA ASN A 219 -20.56 0.60 1.09
C ASN A 219 -20.08 -0.70 0.46
N LEU A 220 -20.74 -1.81 0.78
CA LEU A 220 -20.49 -3.12 0.18
C LEU A 220 -21.74 -3.57 -0.57
N THR A 221 -21.60 -3.79 -1.88
CA THR A 221 -22.62 -4.42 -2.72
C THR A 221 -22.11 -5.77 -3.16
N VAL A 222 -22.91 -6.82 -2.98
CA VAL A 222 -22.61 -8.18 -3.45
C VAL A 222 -23.83 -8.75 -4.15
N TYR A 223 -23.65 -9.43 -5.27
CA TYR A 223 -24.75 -10.07 -5.99
C TYR A 223 -24.25 -11.13 -6.99
N PRO A 224 -25.07 -12.13 -7.33
CA PRO A 224 -24.76 -13.06 -8.41
C PRO A 224 -24.77 -12.37 -9.77
N THR A 225 -23.76 -12.63 -10.61
CA THR A 225 -23.65 -12.01 -11.95
C THR A 225 -24.82 -12.34 -12.88
N ARG A 226 -25.51 -13.47 -12.66
CA ARG A 226 -26.76 -13.84 -13.36
C ARG A 226 -27.86 -12.77 -13.28
N LEU A 227 -27.79 -11.88 -12.29
CA LEU A 227 -28.70 -10.75 -12.14
C LEU A 227 -28.59 -9.76 -13.31
N GLY A 228 -27.41 -9.63 -13.93
CA GLY A 228 -27.18 -8.77 -15.08
C GLY A 228 -27.14 -7.26 -14.78
N TYR A 229 -27.41 -6.83 -13.55
CA TYR A 229 -27.34 -5.44 -13.10
C TYR A 229 -26.80 -5.32 -11.67
N LYS A 230 -26.12 -4.21 -11.35
CA LYS A 230 -25.67 -3.89 -9.98
C LYS A 230 -26.87 -3.41 -9.14
N PRO A 231 -27.17 -4.02 -7.99
CA PRO A 231 -28.16 -3.51 -7.04
C PRO A 231 -27.87 -2.06 -6.63
N ARG A 232 -28.93 -1.25 -6.48
CA ARG A 232 -28.80 0.17 -6.11
C ARG A 232 -28.47 0.34 -4.63
N ILE A 233 -29.10 -0.47 -3.77
CA ILE A 233 -28.87 -0.45 -2.34
C ILE A 233 -27.72 -1.42 -2.02
N PRO A 234 -26.64 -0.96 -1.37
CA PRO A 234 -25.58 -1.84 -0.89
C PRO A 234 -26.10 -2.74 0.23
N LEU A 235 -25.57 -3.96 0.33
CA LEU A 235 -25.88 -4.88 1.42
C LEU A 235 -25.46 -4.29 2.77
N ILE A 236 -24.28 -3.67 2.82
CA ILE A 236 -23.77 -2.98 4.01
C ILE A 236 -23.49 -1.53 3.63
N SER A 237 -24.08 -0.59 4.37
CA SER A 237 -23.72 0.82 4.34
C SER A 237 -23.64 1.35 5.76
N ARG A 238 -22.44 1.72 6.20
CA ARG A 238 -22.21 2.20 7.58
C ARG A 238 -20.92 3.00 7.70
N GLU A 239 -20.86 3.82 8.74
CA GLU A 239 -19.62 4.47 9.14
C GLU A 239 -18.67 3.43 9.75
N VAL A 240 -17.41 3.45 9.30
CA VAL A 240 -16.35 2.56 9.75
C VAL A 240 -15.15 3.41 10.18
N PRO A 241 -15.23 4.09 11.34
CA PRO A 241 -14.16 4.98 11.77
C PRO A 241 -12.90 4.22 12.17
N LYS A 242 -13.05 2.99 12.68
CA LYS A 242 -11.97 2.07 13.08
C LYS A 242 -11.01 1.72 11.94
N LEU A 243 -11.42 1.87 10.68
CA LEU A 243 -10.50 1.69 9.55
C LEU A 243 -9.33 2.69 9.63
N SER A 244 -9.55 3.86 10.22
CA SER A 244 -8.47 4.81 10.51
C SER A 244 -7.42 4.19 11.42
N ASP A 245 -7.80 3.49 12.48
CA ASP A 245 -6.83 2.90 13.43
C ASP A 245 -6.02 1.77 12.78
N ILE A 246 -6.63 1.00 11.87
CA ILE A 246 -5.95 0.00 11.06
C ILE A 246 -4.93 0.64 10.12
N VAL A 247 -5.37 1.65 9.36
CA VAL A 247 -4.56 2.25 8.30
C VAL A 247 -3.51 3.21 8.88
N ILE A 248 -3.79 3.92 9.98
CA ILE A 248 -2.88 4.90 10.62
C ILE A 248 -1.67 4.18 11.24
N VAL A 249 -1.89 3.07 11.93
CA VAL A 249 -0.81 2.35 12.60
C VAL A 249 -0.04 1.44 11.64
N SER A 250 -0.69 0.96 10.56
CA SER A 250 0.00 0.35 9.42
C SER A 250 0.78 1.34 8.56
N GLY A 251 0.68 2.64 8.84
CA GLY A 251 1.51 3.71 8.29
C GLY A 251 2.98 3.58 8.69
N ARG A 252 3.61 2.46 8.30
CA ARG A 252 5.05 2.40 8.19
C ARG A 252 5.46 3.43 7.14
N LYS A 253 6.55 4.14 7.44
CA LYS A 253 7.33 4.83 6.39
C LYS A 253 7.60 3.79 5.28
N PRO A 254 7.65 4.15 3.99
CA PRO A 254 8.02 3.20 2.95
C PRO A 254 9.48 2.74 3.16
N THR A 255 9.61 1.71 3.97
CA THR A 255 10.78 0.91 4.30
C THR A 255 10.14 -0.47 4.44
N ASP A 256 9.98 -1.22 3.35
CA ASP A 256 10.91 -2.30 3.03
C ASP A 256 10.82 -2.73 1.55
N SER A 257 10.99 -1.79 0.63
CA SER A 257 11.27 -2.13 -0.78
C SER A 257 12.47 -1.34 -1.28
N GLY A 258 13.67 -1.82 -0.92
CA GLY A 258 14.93 -1.46 -1.58
C GLY A 258 15.14 0.03 -1.87
N THR A 259 14.69 0.91 -0.98
CA THR A 259 14.82 2.35 -1.15
C THR A 259 16.26 2.73 -0.88
N PHE A 260 16.96 3.08 -1.94
CA PHE A 260 18.15 3.92 -1.94
C PHE A 260 17.98 5.07 -0.94
N PHE A 261 18.56 4.94 0.24
CA PHE A 261 18.72 6.10 1.11
C PHE A 261 19.82 6.94 0.47
N ILE A 262 19.46 8.13 -0.01
CA ILE A 262 20.43 9.12 -0.52
C ILE A 262 21.57 9.30 0.50
N ALA A 263 21.24 9.27 1.79
CA ALA A 263 22.23 9.30 2.87
C ALA A 263 23.18 8.09 2.82
N ASP A 264 22.68 6.86 2.67
CA ASP A 264 23.50 5.64 2.64
C ASP A 264 24.42 5.62 1.41
N TRP A 265 23.92 6.04 0.25
CA TRP A 265 24.74 6.18 -0.97
C TRP A 265 25.82 7.27 -0.85
N VAL A 266 25.48 8.43 -0.31
CA VAL A 266 26.45 9.51 -0.06
C VAL A 266 27.50 9.08 0.97
N MET A 267 27.12 8.27 1.96
CA MET A 267 28.04 7.68 2.94
C MET A 267 29.01 6.68 2.29
N GLU A 268 28.54 5.83 1.37
CA GLU A 268 29.40 4.92 0.59
C GLU A 268 30.40 5.69 -0.28
N LEU A 269 29.93 6.72 -0.99
CA LEU A 269 30.78 7.59 -1.80
C LEU A 269 31.79 8.35 -0.93
N GLN A 270 31.42 8.75 0.28
CA GLN A 270 32.37 9.35 1.22
C GLN A 270 33.44 8.35 1.65
N ALA A 271 33.05 7.10 1.96
CA ALA A 271 33.99 6.04 2.36
C ALA A 271 34.94 5.64 1.21
N SER A 272 34.51 5.71 -0.05
CA SER A 272 35.37 5.50 -1.22
C SER A 272 36.19 6.74 -1.62
N GLY A 273 35.99 7.89 -0.95
CA GLY A 273 36.64 9.17 -1.28
C GLY A 273 36.03 9.91 -2.47
N GLU A 274 34.93 9.39 -3.03
CA GLU A 274 34.24 9.87 -4.23
C GLU A 274 32.94 10.64 -3.92
N ILE A 275 32.84 11.33 -2.78
CA ILE A 275 31.61 12.02 -2.35
C ILE A 275 31.03 12.99 -3.41
N LEU A 276 31.88 13.59 -4.25
CA LEU A 276 31.45 14.48 -5.33
C LEU A 276 30.66 13.77 -6.44
N SER A 277 30.75 12.45 -6.55
CA SER A 277 29.93 11.63 -7.45
C SER A 277 28.44 11.64 -7.06
N ALA A 278 28.11 12.14 -5.87
CA ALA A 278 26.72 12.34 -5.45
C ALA A 278 26.07 13.56 -6.11
N ILE A 279 26.85 14.42 -6.76
CA ILE A 279 26.37 15.65 -7.38
C ILE A 279 25.71 15.33 -8.71
N ASP A 280 24.53 15.91 -8.93
CA ASP A 280 23.76 15.71 -10.17
C ASP A 280 24.60 16.10 -11.40
N PRO A 281 24.85 15.17 -12.36
CA PRO A 281 25.64 15.46 -13.55
C PRO A 281 25.10 16.62 -14.40
N ARG A 282 23.80 16.95 -14.28
CA ARG A 282 23.17 18.07 -14.98
C ARG A 282 23.68 19.43 -14.50
N LEU A 283 24.31 19.52 -13.33
CA LEU A 283 24.96 20.73 -12.83
C LEU A 283 26.26 21.05 -13.58
N GLY A 284 26.83 20.11 -14.34
CA GLY A 284 28.06 20.31 -15.12
C GLY A 284 29.19 20.86 -14.25
N SER A 285 29.81 21.97 -14.67
CA SER A 285 30.82 22.70 -13.89
C SER A 285 30.26 23.93 -13.15
N GLY A 286 28.94 23.96 -12.92
CA GLY A 286 28.21 25.11 -12.38
C GLY A 286 28.24 25.25 -10.85
N TYR A 287 29.15 24.54 -10.17
CA TYR A 287 29.26 24.52 -8.71
C TYR A 287 30.72 24.59 -8.26
N ASP A 288 30.97 25.10 -7.05
CA ASP A 288 32.28 25.02 -6.40
C ASP A 288 32.41 23.66 -5.72
N GLU A 289 33.43 22.88 -6.09
CA GLU A 289 33.66 21.54 -5.54
C GLU A 289 33.87 21.54 -4.02
N GLY A 290 34.50 22.60 -3.48
CA GLY A 290 34.73 22.75 -2.05
C GLY A 290 33.44 22.98 -1.28
N GLU A 291 32.57 23.87 -1.77
CA GLU A 291 31.25 24.13 -1.19
C GLU A 291 30.33 22.91 -1.31
N ALA A 292 30.37 22.20 -2.43
CA ALA A 292 29.55 21.01 -2.62
C ALA A 292 29.99 19.86 -1.70
N ARG A 293 31.30 19.64 -1.56
CA ARG A 293 31.85 18.65 -0.61
C ARG A 293 31.47 18.99 0.83
N LEU A 294 31.56 20.26 1.21
CA LEU A 294 31.17 20.75 2.53
C LEU A 294 29.66 20.55 2.79
N ALA A 295 28.81 20.90 1.83
CA ALA A 295 27.36 20.74 1.94
C ALA A 295 26.95 19.27 2.08
N LEU A 296 27.57 18.37 1.33
CA LEU A 296 27.32 16.93 1.43
C LEU A 296 27.78 16.36 2.77
N ALA A 297 28.95 16.78 3.28
CA ALA A 297 29.45 16.37 4.59
C ALA A 297 28.55 16.85 5.75
N VAL A 298 28.12 18.12 5.71
CA VAL A 298 27.20 18.68 6.70
C VAL A 298 25.81 18.03 6.61
N GLY A 299 25.32 17.76 5.40
CA GLY A 299 24.07 17.03 5.17
C GLY A 299 24.10 15.63 5.80
N MET A 300 25.22 14.93 5.67
CA MET A 300 25.44 13.62 6.27
C MET A 300 25.39 13.65 7.81
N LEU A 301 26.04 14.63 8.44
CA LEU A 301 25.98 14.83 9.90
C LEU A 301 24.54 15.13 10.37
N CYS A 302 23.79 15.92 9.62
CA CYS A 302 22.39 16.23 9.90
C CYS A 302 21.49 14.98 9.81
N CYS A 303 21.88 13.99 9.00
CA CYS A 303 21.14 12.76 8.77
C CYS A 303 21.54 11.59 9.68
N HIS A 304 22.38 11.80 10.71
CA HIS A 304 22.81 10.74 11.62
C HIS A 304 21.63 9.98 12.23
N GLN A 305 21.68 8.64 12.30
CA GLN A 305 20.59 7.85 12.88
C GLN A 305 20.27 8.21 14.35
N LYS A 306 21.30 8.45 15.17
CA LYS A 306 21.19 8.91 16.56
C LYS A 306 20.86 10.42 16.59
N PRO A 307 19.67 10.83 17.07
CA PRO A 307 19.29 12.25 17.13
C PRO A 307 20.29 13.12 17.92
N GLU A 308 20.86 12.56 18.99
CA GLU A 308 21.85 13.21 19.85
C GLU A 308 23.20 13.48 19.17
N SER A 309 23.50 12.78 18.08
CA SER A 309 24.72 12.96 17.30
C SER A 309 24.56 13.97 16.15
N ARG A 310 23.34 14.47 15.93
CA ARG A 310 23.07 15.49 14.89
C ARG A 310 23.46 16.88 15.40
N PRO A 311 24.15 17.71 14.59
CA PRO A 311 24.50 19.06 15.00
C PRO A 311 23.25 19.94 15.15
N PRO A 312 23.18 20.82 16.15
CA PRO A 312 22.13 21.83 16.21
C PRO A 312 22.29 22.82 15.04
N MET A 313 21.21 23.43 14.59
CA MET A 313 21.20 24.33 13.42
C MET A 313 22.25 25.46 13.50
N ARG A 314 22.54 25.97 14.72
CA ARG A 314 23.60 26.96 14.92
C ARG A 314 24.98 26.48 14.47
N MET A 315 25.27 25.19 14.65
CA MET A 315 26.56 24.59 14.28
C MET A 315 26.58 24.29 12.78
N VAL A 316 25.46 23.85 12.21
CA VAL A 316 25.29 23.66 10.76
C VAL A 316 25.63 24.95 10.00
N LEU A 317 25.11 26.09 10.46
CA LEU A 317 25.42 27.38 9.84
C LEU A 317 26.91 27.76 9.96
N ARG A 318 27.55 27.47 11.10
CA ARG A 318 28.98 27.73 11.29
C ARG A 318 29.85 26.87 10.37
N TYR A 319 29.47 25.60 10.16
CA TYR A 319 30.13 24.73 9.19
C TYR A 319 29.98 25.28 7.76
N LEU A 320 28.76 25.62 7.34
CA LEU A 320 28.48 26.11 5.99
C LEU A 320 29.15 27.47 5.71
N ASN A 321 29.25 28.34 6.72
CA ASN A 321 29.94 29.64 6.63
C ASN A 321 31.47 29.50 6.71
N ARG A 322 32.01 28.29 6.94
CA ARG A 322 33.44 28.03 7.19
C ARG A 322 33.97 28.74 8.44
N ASP A 323 33.11 28.99 9.42
CA ASP A 323 33.47 29.53 10.73
C ASP A 323 34.06 28.44 11.65
N GLU A 324 33.71 27.17 11.41
CA GLU A 324 34.25 25.98 12.08
C GLU A 324 34.39 24.81 11.10
N ASP A 325 35.38 23.95 11.35
CA ASP A 325 35.63 22.75 10.55
C ASP A 325 34.61 21.64 10.85
N VAL A 326 34.24 20.89 9.81
CA VAL A 326 33.38 19.72 9.93
C VAL A 326 34.15 18.58 10.61
N PRO A 327 33.64 17.95 11.68
CA PRO A 327 34.32 16.85 12.34
C PRO A 327 34.51 15.66 11.39
N VAL A 328 35.65 14.96 11.55
CA VAL A 328 35.95 13.74 10.78
C VAL A 328 34.95 12.67 11.15
N ILE A 329 34.28 12.12 10.15
CA ILE A 329 33.32 11.02 10.30
C ILE A 329 34.13 9.71 10.34
N GLU A 330 34.22 9.07 11.52
CA GLU A 330 34.90 7.78 11.68
C GLU A 330 34.05 6.61 11.11
N ASP A 331 34.71 5.57 10.61
CA ASP A 331 34.13 4.45 9.85
C ASP A 331 33.06 3.62 10.58
N ASN A 332 32.89 3.81 11.89
CA ASN A 332 31.94 3.06 12.71
C ASN A 332 30.64 3.84 12.98
N TRP A 333 29.95 4.24 11.90
CA TRP A 333 28.73 5.04 11.93
C TRP A 333 27.44 4.26 12.33
N GLY A 334 27.58 3.16 13.08
CA GLY A 334 26.46 2.43 13.68
C GLY A 334 25.66 1.50 12.76
N TYR A 335 26.19 1.15 11.59
CA TYR A 335 25.61 0.15 10.69
C TYR A 335 26.38 -1.17 10.78
N SER A 336 25.68 -2.29 10.91
CA SER A 336 26.27 -3.63 10.88
C SER A 336 26.87 -3.94 9.51
N ASP A 337 28.08 -4.49 9.47
CA ASP A 337 28.89 -4.76 8.26
C ASP A 337 28.19 -5.64 7.20
N SER A 338 27.14 -6.37 7.57
CA SER A 338 26.43 -7.32 6.70
C SER A 338 25.50 -6.66 5.66
N SER A 339 25.10 -5.39 5.83
CA SER A 339 24.22 -4.71 4.85
C SER A 339 24.98 -4.02 3.72
N ARG A 340 26.30 -3.79 3.90
CA ARG A 340 27.13 -2.98 2.99
C ARG A 340 27.48 -3.71 1.69
N THR A 341 27.59 -5.04 1.70
CA THR A 341 28.05 -5.81 0.54
C THR A 341 26.94 -6.13 -0.49
N ASP A 342 25.67 -6.18 -0.06
CA ASP A 342 24.54 -6.53 -0.93
C ASP A 342 23.97 -5.33 -1.70
N LEU A 343 24.22 -4.10 -1.22
CA LEU A 343 23.72 -2.86 -1.84
C LEU A 343 24.59 -2.42 -3.04
N GLY A 344 25.91 -2.51 -2.92
CA GLY A 344 26.85 -2.10 -3.97
C GLY A 344 26.73 -2.92 -5.27
N SER A 345 26.34 -4.19 -5.18
CA SER A 345 26.17 -5.06 -6.36
C SER A 345 24.88 -4.77 -7.14
N LYS A 346 23.82 -4.32 -6.45
CA LYS A 346 22.53 -3.98 -7.06
C LYS A 346 22.55 -2.59 -7.73
N LEU A 347 23.36 -1.66 -7.24
CA LEU A 347 23.37 -0.26 -7.70
C LEU A 347 23.98 -0.06 -9.10
N VAL A 348 25.04 -0.81 -9.45
CA VAL A 348 25.70 -0.70 -10.77
C VAL A 348 24.75 -1.06 -11.92
N GLY A 349 23.74 -1.91 -11.67
CA GLY A 349 22.75 -2.32 -12.67
C GLY A 349 21.72 -1.24 -13.04
N TYR A 350 21.32 -0.37 -12.10
CA TYR A 350 20.23 0.58 -12.29
C TYR A 350 20.61 1.85 -13.06
N ILE A 351 21.88 2.29 -12.97
CA ILE A 351 22.34 3.51 -13.65
C ILE A 351 22.44 3.33 -15.18
N SER A 352 22.44 2.09 -15.68
CA SER A 352 22.48 1.81 -17.12
C SER A 352 21.12 1.87 -17.83
N SER A 353 19.98 1.88 -17.13
CA SER A 353 18.66 1.65 -17.77
C SER A 353 17.86 2.91 -18.14
N ASP A 354 18.16 4.08 -17.60
CA ASP A 354 17.30 5.26 -17.80
C ASP A 354 17.76 6.14 -18.97
N ARG A 355 17.34 5.75 -20.18
CA ARG A 355 17.23 6.65 -21.34
C ARG A 355 15.84 6.51 -21.99
N ALA A 356 15.20 7.66 -22.19
CA ALA A 356 13.95 7.94 -22.94
C ALA A 356 12.63 7.69 -22.18
N SER A 357 11.53 8.43 -22.37
CA SER A 357 11.21 9.74 -22.98
C SER A 357 9.77 10.10 -22.54
N SER A 358 9.48 11.39 -22.43
CA SER A 358 8.21 11.99 -21.96
C SER A 358 7.11 12.11 -23.03
N SER A 359 5.83 12.05 -22.63
CA SER A 359 4.76 12.94 -23.16
C SER A 359 3.48 12.93 -22.30
N HIS A 360 2.92 14.11 -22.05
CA HIS A 360 1.75 14.43 -21.21
C HIS A 360 0.39 14.38 -21.92
N SER A 361 -0.71 14.18 -21.17
CA SER A 361 -1.95 14.99 -21.29
C SER A 361 -2.88 14.82 -20.08
N HIS A 362 -3.44 15.93 -19.59
CA HIS A 362 -4.22 16.11 -18.36
C HIS A 362 -5.73 15.83 -18.51
N THR A 363 -6.37 15.28 -17.46
CA THR A 363 -7.70 15.70 -16.93
C THR A 363 -7.91 15.14 -15.51
N SER A 364 -8.48 15.95 -14.60
CA SER A 364 -8.54 15.77 -13.13
C SER A 364 -9.88 15.22 -12.63
N SER A 365 -9.84 14.09 -11.90
CA SER A 365 -10.78 13.70 -10.83
C SER A 365 -10.18 12.53 -10.03
N SER A 366 -9.78 12.73 -8.77
CA SER A 366 -9.09 11.72 -7.95
C SER A 366 -10.08 10.67 -7.41
N LEU A 367 -10.30 9.61 -8.19
CA LEU A 367 -10.94 8.37 -7.77
C LEU A 367 -9.91 7.26 -7.85
N THR A 368 -9.47 6.73 -6.70
CA THR A 368 -8.70 5.47 -6.65
C THR A 368 -9.63 4.33 -7.02
N ARG A 369 -9.68 4.02 -8.31
CA ARG A 369 -10.43 2.89 -8.86
C ARG A 369 -9.52 1.67 -8.85
N ILE A 370 -9.81 0.73 -7.95
CA ILE A 370 -9.30 -0.63 -8.03
C ILE A 370 -10.42 -1.44 -8.68
N SER A 371 -10.16 -2.10 -9.80
CA SER A 371 -11.20 -2.88 -10.46
C SER A 371 -10.57 -4.13 -11.03
N SER A 372 -10.72 -5.25 -10.34
CA SER A 372 -10.38 -6.55 -10.92
C SER A 372 -11.64 -7.13 -11.57
N THR A 373 -11.58 -7.36 -12.88
CA THR A 373 -12.63 -8.10 -13.58
C THR A 373 -11.99 -9.38 -14.08
N SER A 374 -11.96 -10.41 -13.24
CA SER A 374 -11.50 -11.72 -13.65
C SER A 374 -12.45 -12.77 -13.12
N PHE A 375 -12.98 -13.59 -14.01
CA PHE A 375 -13.74 -14.77 -13.69
C PHE A 375 -12.88 -15.71 -12.84
N ILE A 376 -13.13 -15.81 -11.54
CA ILE A 376 -12.54 -16.88 -10.74
C ILE A 376 -13.27 -18.16 -11.14
N SER A 377 -12.54 -19.17 -11.59
CA SER A 377 -13.07 -20.53 -11.71
C SER A 377 -12.41 -21.29 -10.58
N GLY A 378 -13.19 -21.56 -9.54
CA GLY A 378 -12.73 -22.43 -8.49
C GLY A 378 -12.68 -23.87 -8.98
N ARG A 379 -11.59 -24.54 -8.61
CA ARG A 379 -11.64 -25.91 -8.13
C ARG A 379 -10.60 -26.15 -7.06
#